data_AF-A0A1J5WD08-F1
#
_entry.id   AF-A0A1J5WD08-F1
#
_cell.length_a   1.000
_cell.length_b   1.000
_cell.length_c   1.000
_cell.angle_alpha   90.00
_cell.angle_beta   90.00
_cell.angle_gamma   90.00
#
_symmetry.space_group_name_H-M   'P 1'
#
loop_
_entity.id
_entity.type
_entity.pdbx_description
1 polymer ?
#
loop_
_entity_poly.entity_id
_entity_poly.type
_entity_poly.pdbx_seq_one_letter_code
_entity_poly.pdbx_strand_id
1 'polypeptide(L)'
;KAICVGRVKVMVLCEYAVGFVTKMSPEDCVVELLRLYASEKKYVAAVLGHKRKFCVGRVKRMELQEYAVSVLTKMSLEDCEFEKLSLIAEREREKDYLLNVMSMPPPWGFGSSLFGC
;
A
#
# COMPACT_ATOMS: atom_id res chain seq x y z
N LYS A 1 5.70 -11.47 16.07
CA LYS A 1 5.95 -10.24 16.86
C LYS A 1 5.89 -9.08 15.90
N ALA A 2 5.01 -8.12 16.16
CA ALA A 2 4.94 -6.90 15.37
C ALA A 2 6.13 -5.99 15.75
N ILE A 3 6.71 -5.30 14.77
CA ILE A 3 7.83 -4.39 14.97
C ILE A 3 7.30 -2.97 14.84
N CYS A 4 7.51 -2.13 15.86
CA CYS A 4 7.31 -0.70 15.77
C CYS A 4 8.67 -0.08 15.44
N VAL A 5 8.74 0.70 14.34
CA VAL A 5 9.97 1.38 13.90
C VAL A 5 10.05 2.80 14.49
N GLY A 6 9.06 3.20 15.29
CA GLY A 6 8.94 4.54 15.85
C GLY A 6 8.54 5.58 14.79
N ARG A 7 9.14 6.77 14.86
CA ARG A 7 8.88 7.88 13.94
C ARG A 7 9.85 7.84 12.76
N VAL A 8 9.37 7.38 11.61
CA VAL A 8 10.16 7.25 10.38
C VAL A 8 9.71 8.31 9.37
N LYS A 9 10.65 9.08 8.81
CA LYS A 9 10.32 10.01 7.73
C LYS A 9 10.05 9.27 6.43
N VAL A 10 10.99 8.43 5.98
CA VAL A 10 10.86 7.70 4.72
C VAL A 10 11.22 6.24 4.93
N MET A 11 10.33 5.36 4.52
CA MET A 11 10.50 3.91 4.56
C MET A 11 10.27 3.36 3.15
N VAL A 12 11.29 2.71 2.60
CA VAL A 12 11.24 2.11 1.26
C VAL A 12 11.43 0.61 1.40
N LEU A 13 10.48 -0.16 0.92
CA LEU A 13 10.53 -1.62 0.87
C LEU A 13 10.47 -2.07 -0.59
N CYS A 14 11.50 -2.78 -1.03
CA CYS A 14 11.60 -3.31 -2.38
C CYS A 14 11.59 -4.84 -2.37
N GLU A 15 10.94 -5.43 -3.37
CA GLU A 15 10.93 -6.88 -3.63
C GLU A 15 10.53 -7.71 -2.40
N TYR A 16 11.36 -8.65 -1.95
CA TYR A 16 11.10 -9.47 -0.77
C TYR A 16 10.81 -8.65 0.50
N ALA A 17 11.34 -7.43 0.60
CA ALA A 17 11.09 -6.56 1.74
C ALA A 17 9.65 -6.07 1.80
N VAL A 18 8.89 -6.11 0.70
CA VAL A 18 7.46 -5.75 0.69
C VAL A 18 6.66 -6.63 1.65
N GLY A 19 7.07 -7.90 1.84
CA GLY A 19 6.50 -8.80 2.84
C GLY A 19 6.58 -8.30 4.29
N PHE A 20 7.57 -7.44 4.58
CA PHE A 20 7.80 -6.89 5.90
C PHE A 20 6.66 -6.00 6.39
N VAL A 21 5.88 -5.41 5.47
CA VAL A 21 4.74 -4.55 5.81
C VAL A 21 3.72 -5.28 6.70
N THR A 22 3.57 -6.60 6.55
CA THR A 22 2.68 -7.44 7.37
C THR A 22 3.15 -7.66 8.81
N LYS A 23 4.43 -7.39 9.08
CA LYS A 23 5.04 -7.50 10.40
C LYS A 23 5.09 -6.17 11.14
N MET A 24 4.65 -5.08 10.52
CA MET A 24 4.58 -3.76 11.14
C MET A 24 3.43 -3.72 12.15
N SER A 25 3.65 -3.10 13.32
CA SER A 25 2.57 -2.84 14.27
C SER A 25 1.89 -1.51 13.94
N PRO A 26 0.55 -1.43 14.00
CA PRO A 26 -0.15 -0.14 13.94
C PRO A 26 0.01 0.67 15.24
N GLU A 27 0.41 0.03 16.35
CA GLU A 27 0.63 0.69 17.64
C GLU A 27 1.86 1.63 17.56
N ASP A 28 1.59 2.94 17.56
CA ASP A 28 2.54 4.07 17.60
C ASP A 28 3.58 4.17 16.47
N CYS A 29 3.40 3.47 15.36
CA CYS A 29 4.25 3.63 14.19
C CYS A 29 3.78 4.83 13.34
N VAL A 30 4.63 5.85 13.22
CA VAL A 30 4.37 7.04 12.39
C VAL A 30 5.33 7.05 11.22
N VAL A 31 4.81 6.91 10.01
CA VAL A 31 5.60 6.95 8.78
C VAL A 31 5.15 8.13 7.92
N GLU A 32 6.06 9.03 7.55
CA GLU A 32 5.67 10.14 6.65
C GLU A 32 5.54 9.68 5.19
N LEU A 33 6.45 8.83 4.72
CA LEU A 33 6.42 8.26 3.37
C LEU A 33 6.73 6.76 3.40
N LEU A 34 5.78 5.92 3.00
CA LEU A 34 5.96 4.48 2.80
C LEU A 34 5.91 4.14 1.32
N ARG A 35 7.05 3.73 0.74
CA ARG A 35 7.14 3.30 -0.66
C ARG A 35 7.33 1.79 -0.73
N LEU A 36 6.44 1.09 -1.42
CA LEU A 36 6.58 -0.34 -1.74
C LEU A 36 6.79 -0.50 -3.25
N TYR A 37 7.83 -1.23 -3.63
CA TYR A 37 8.12 -1.58 -5.02
C TYR A 37 8.26 -3.09 -5.15
N ALA A 38 7.53 -3.71 -6.08
CA ALA A 38 7.69 -5.13 -6.37
C ALA A 38 7.66 -5.35 -7.88
N SER A 39 8.80 -5.76 -8.44
CA SER A 39 8.97 -6.07 -9.87
C SER A 39 8.30 -7.38 -10.29
N GLU A 40 8.01 -8.28 -9.34
CA GLU A 40 7.40 -9.60 -9.60
C GLU A 40 6.34 -9.99 -8.57
N LYS A 41 5.31 -10.71 -9.03
CA LYS A 41 4.23 -11.25 -8.18
C LYS A 41 4.72 -12.16 -7.05
N LYS A 42 5.84 -12.86 -7.23
CA LYS A 42 6.40 -13.78 -6.22
C LYS A 42 6.69 -13.09 -4.88
N TYR A 43 7.06 -11.80 -4.92
CA TYR A 43 7.37 -11.02 -3.73
C TYR A 43 6.13 -10.64 -2.93
N VAL A 44 5.02 -10.36 -3.62
CA VAL A 44 3.74 -10.01 -2.99
C VAL A 44 2.86 -11.22 -2.71
N ALA A 45 3.14 -12.38 -3.32
CA ALA A 45 2.39 -13.62 -3.07
C ALA A 45 2.38 -14.01 -1.58
N ALA A 46 3.50 -13.77 -0.86
CA ALA A 46 3.56 -14.00 0.59
C ALA A 46 2.60 -13.09 1.38
N VAL A 47 2.42 -11.84 0.94
CA VAL A 47 1.48 -10.87 1.54
C VAL A 47 0.04 -11.20 1.16
N LEU A 48 -0.19 -11.55 -0.10
CA LEU A 48 -1.51 -11.92 -0.62
C LEU A 48 -2.04 -13.23 -0.03
N GLY A 49 -1.13 -14.17 0.27
CA GLY A 49 -1.43 -15.41 0.98
C GLY A 49 -1.82 -15.19 2.45
N HIS A 50 -1.57 -14.00 2.99
CA HIS A 50 -2.02 -13.67 4.33
C HIS A 50 -3.56 -13.50 4.33
N LYS A 51 -4.23 -14.27 5.19
CA LYS A 51 -5.71 -14.29 5.27
C LYS A 51 -6.29 -13.09 6.00
N ARG A 52 -5.51 -12.44 6.87
CA ARG A 52 -5.96 -11.29 7.65
C ARG A 52 -5.61 -10.00 6.94
N LYS A 53 -6.58 -9.09 6.88
CA LYS A 53 -6.30 -7.69 6.58
C LYS A 53 -5.36 -7.15 7.65
N PHE A 54 -4.39 -6.35 7.26
CA PHE A 54 -3.44 -5.76 8.20
C PHE A 54 -3.40 -4.24 8.06
N CYS A 55 -2.90 -3.59 9.10
CA CYS A 55 -2.74 -2.15 9.12
C CYS A 55 -1.32 -1.74 9.54
N VAL A 56 -0.81 -0.69 8.92
CA VAL A 56 0.56 -0.17 9.12
C VAL A 56 0.58 0.98 10.13
N GLY A 57 -0.57 1.37 10.68
CA GLY A 57 -0.72 2.51 11.58
C GLY A 57 -0.92 3.82 10.81
N ARG A 58 -0.22 4.88 11.21
CA ARG A 58 -0.38 6.23 10.67
C ARG A 58 0.68 6.53 9.61
N VAL A 59 0.25 6.60 8.34
CA VAL A 59 1.13 6.79 7.18
C VAL A 59 0.73 8.03 6.40
N LYS A 60 1.48 9.14 6.43
CA LYS A 60 1.06 10.34 5.67
C LYS A 60 0.93 10.06 4.18
N ARG A 61 1.99 9.56 3.53
CA ARG A 61 1.98 9.22 2.11
C ARG A 61 2.37 7.77 1.90
N MET A 62 1.59 7.05 1.11
CA MET A 62 1.86 5.69 0.71
C MET A 62 1.99 5.61 -0.82
N GLU A 63 3.06 5.00 -1.31
CA GLU A 63 3.34 4.80 -2.72
C GLU A 63 3.52 3.31 -3.01
N LEU A 64 2.67 2.76 -3.88
CA LEU A 64 2.78 1.37 -4.33
C LEU A 64 3.11 1.35 -5.82
N GLN A 65 4.13 0.59 -6.19
CA GLN A 65 4.59 0.47 -7.57
C GLN A 65 4.57 -0.98 -8.08
N GLU A 66 4.20 -1.16 -9.34
CA GLU A 66 4.14 -2.46 -10.02
C GLU A 66 3.26 -3.45 -9.23
N TYR A 67 3.72 -4.68 -8.99
CA TYR A 67 2.97 -5.72 -8.26
C TYR A 67 2.71 -5.35 -6.79
N ALA A 68 3.35 -4.32 -6.25
CA ALA A 68 3.10 -3.88 -4.88
C ALA A 68 1.69 -3.32 -4.69
N VAL A 69 0.99 -2.92 -5.76
CA VAL A 69 -0.41 -2.48 -5.69
C VAL A 69 -1.35 -3.56 -5.14
N SER A 70 -1.03 -4.84 -5.34
CA SER A 70 -1.86 -5.95 -4.83
C SER A 70 -1.85 -6.04 -3.29
N VAL A 71 -0.85 -5.45 -2.64
CA VAL A 71 -0.78 -5.36 -1.18
C VAL A 71 -1.96 -4.55 -0.62
N LEU A 72 -2.41 -3.52 -1.35
CA LEU A 72 -3.52 -2.67 -0.95
C LEU A 72 -4.82 -3.46 -0.75
N THR A 73 -5.08 -4.46 -1.59
CA THR A 73 -6.28 -5.31 -1.49
C THR A 73 -6.32 -6.11 -0.18
N LYS A 74 -5.17 -6.28 0.48
CA LYS A 74 -5.04 -6.93 1.79
C LYS A 74 -4.88 -5.97 2.94
N MET A 75 -4.90 -4.66 2.69
CA MET A 75 -4.93 -3.65 3.75
C MET A 75 -6.37 -3.34 4.17
N SER A 76 -6.55 -3.00 5.44
CA SER A 76 -7.81 -2.42 5.93
C SER A 76 -7.74 -0.91 5.75
N LEU A 77 -8.61 -0.33 4.90
CA LEU A 77 -8.70 1.13 4.74
C LEU A 77 -9.53 1.78 5.86
N GLU A 78 -10.33 0.99 6.58
CA GLU A 78 -11.16 1.47 7.69
C GLU A 78 -10.34 1.69 8.96
N ASP A 79 -9.35 0.82 9.21
CA ASP A 79 -8.52 0.86 10.42
C ASP A 79 -7.18 1.58 10.22
N CYS A 80 -6.86 1.99 8.98
CA CYS A 80 -5.60 2.66 8.67
C CYS A 80 -5.79 4.14 8.37
N GLU A 81 -4.93 4.94 8.99
CA GLU A 81 -4.84 6.37 8.71
C GLU A 81 -3.75 6.65 7.68
N PHE A 82 -4.13 7.21 6.54
CA PHE A 82 -3.20 7.84 5.63
C PHE A 82 -3.72 9.18 5.13
N GLU A 83 -2.85 10.05 4.59
CA GLU A 83 -3.23 11.35 3.98
C GLU A 83 -3.16 11.31 2.45
N LYS A 84 -2.34 10.42 1.87
CA LYS A 84 -2.22 10.29 0.41
C LYS A 84 -1.80 8.88 0.03
N LEU A 85 -2.56 8.26 -0.85
CA LEU A 85 -2.19 6.99 -1.50
C LEU A 85 -1.89 7.25 -2.98
N SER A 86 -0.78 6.73 -3.48
CA SER A 86 -0.38 6.83 -4.89
C SER A 86 -0.01 5.45 -5.41
N LEU A 87 -0.63 5.05 -6.51
CA LEU A 87 -0.48 3.74 -7.11
C LEU A 87 0.06 3.94 -8.53
N ILE A 88 1.17 3.30 -8.85
CA ILE A 88 1.79 3.38 -10.18
C ILE A 88 1.96 1.94 -10.65
N ALA A 89 1.19 1.53 -11.65
CA ALA A 89 1.30 0.21 -12.25
C ALA A 89 1.50 0.38 -13.76
N GLU A 90 2.70 0.08 -14.26
CA GLU A 90 2.99 0.04 -15.69
C GLU A 90 3.03 -1.42 -16.13
N ARG A 91 1.89 -2.12 -16.16
CA ARG A 91 1.76 -3.31 -17.02
C ARG A 91 0.32 -3.71 -17.30
N GLU A 92 0.06 -3.91 -18.58
CA GLU A 92 -1.25 -4.15 -19.19
C GLU A 92 -1.95 -5.47 -18.77
N ARG A 93 -1.35 -6.27 -17.88
CA ARG A 93 -1.88 -7.57 -17.43
C ARG A 93 -2.64 -7.54 -16.10
N GLU A 94 -2.76 -6.37 -15.46
CA GLU A 94 -3.41 -6.23 -14.14
C GLU A 94 -4.58 -5.23 -14.14
N LYS A 95 -5.26 -5.05 -15.29
CA LYS A 95 -6.43 -4.14 -15.42
C LYS A 95 -7.58 -4.48 -14.46
N ASP A 96 -7.74 -5.76 -14.09
CA ASP A 96 -8.83 -6.26 -13.24
C ASP A 96 -8.73 -5.80 -11.76
N TYR A 97 -7.51 -5.59 -11.26
CA TYR A 97 -7.27 -5.12 -9.89
C TYR A 97 -7.30 -3.58 -9.79
N LEU A 98 -6.87 -2.89 -10.85
CA LEU A 98 -6.85 -1.43 -10.91
C LEU A 98 -8.26 -0.83 -11.04
N LEU A 99 -9.17 -1.50 -11.75
CA LEU A 99 -10.56 -1.05 -11.90
C LEU A 99 -11.28 -1.01 -10.54
N ASN A 100 -11.07 -2.01 -9.69
CA ASN A 100 -11.68 -2.08 -8.37
C ASN A 100 -11.18 -0.98 -7.41
N VAL A 101 -9.92 -0.57 -7.51
CA VAL A 101 -9.36 0.50 -6.68
C VAL A 101 -9.78 1.89 -7.17
N MET A 102 -9.90 2.09 -8.48
CA MET A 102 -10.42 3.33 -9.06
C MET A 102 -11.95 3.48 -8.91
N SER A 103 -12.68 2.37 -8.73
CA SER A 103 -14.13 2.37 -8.49
C SER A 103 -14.52 2.40 -7.00
N MET A 104 -13.58 2.32 -6.06
CA MET A 104 -13.89 2.58 -4.65
C MET A 104 -14.23 4.06 -4.50
N PRO A 105 -15.41 4.43 -3.95
CA PRO A 105 -15.71 5.81 -3.64
C PRO A 105 -14.65 6.29 -2.64
N PRO A 106 -13.85 7.32 -2.96
CA PRO A 106 -12.91 7.85 -1.99
C PRO A 106 -13.72 8.39 -0.80
N PRO A 107 -13.35 8.10 0.46
CA PRO A 107 -13.81 8.87 1.63
C PRO A 107 -13.53 10.40 1.59
N TRP A 108 -13.01 10.93 0.48
CA TRP A 108 -12.29 12.18 0.38
C TRP A 108 -12.83 12.90 -0.86
N GLY A 109 -13.35 14.10 -0.67
CA GLY A 109 -13.87 14.95 -1.75
C GLY A 109 -12.75 15.50 -2.64
N PHE A 110 -12.03 14.63 -3.35
CA PHE A 110 -11.12 15.04 -4.41
C PHE A 110 -11.83 14.95 -5.75
N GLY A 111 -11.94 16.11 -6.40
CA GLY A 111 -12.33 16.23 -7.79
C GLY A 111 -11.41 15.38 -8.67
N SER A 112 -12.05 14.58 -9.51
CA SER A 112 -11.44 13.82 -10.58
C SER A 112 -10.59 14.74 -11.47
N SER A 113 -9.27 14.69 -11.32
CA SER A 113 -8.33 14.98 -12.40
C SER A 113 -7.79 13.65 -12.91
N LEU A 114 -8.70 12.85 -13.44
CA LEU A 114 -8.40 11.73 -14.32
C LEU A 114 -7.87 12.31 -15.64
N PHE A 115 -6.67 11.88 -16.01
CA PHE A 115 -6.09 12.01 -17.35
C PHE A 115 -5.93 13.44 -17.91
N GLY A 116 -4.69 13.93 -17.91
CA GLY A 116 -4.29 15.07 -18.71
C GLY A 116 -2.81 15.00 -19.05
N CYS A 117 -2.54 14.33 -20.19
CA CYS A 117 -1.33 14.27 -21.02
C CYS A 117 0.03 13.98 -20.38
#